data_AF-A0A094MRM4-F1
#
_entry.id   AF-A0A094MRM4-F1
#
_cell.length_a   1.000
_cell.length_b   1.000
_cell.length_c   1.000
_cell.angle_alpha   90.00
_cell.angle_beta   90.00
_cell.angle_gamma   90.00
#
_symmetry.space_group_name_H-M   'P 1'
#
loop_
_entity.id
_entity.type
_entity.pdbx_description
1 polymer ?
#
loop_
_entity_poly.entity_id
_entity_poly.type
_entity_poly.pdbx_seq_one_letter_code
_entity_poly.pdbx_strand_id
1 'polypeptide(L)'
;AEGEEIDVVTVEKRQSLSLRKPVTITLRADPLDPCMKRFHISVHQQQHNYAARSPPDACPQTEPPQQDEDEPPSTTEPELAPAIVLPEPGLPKAGSSPGSDSEDVAKRKNHNYLERKRRNDLRSRFLALRDQVPGLASCPKTPKVVILSKSSEYLQSLITEKRQLRLRQTQLLKRIAHLKGH
;
A
#
# COMPACT_ATOMS: atom_id res chain seq x y z
N ALA A 1 17.11 -45.72 22.01
CA ALA A 1 16.22 -45.84 20.85
C ALA A 1 15.20 -44.71 21.00
N GLU A 2 15.13 -43.67 20.17
CA GLU A 2 15.76 -43.31 18.90
C GLU A 2 15.82 -41.77 18.87
N GLY A 3 16.86 -41.20 18.26
CA GLY A 3 16.92 -39.77 18.01
C GLY A 3 16.21 -39.46 16.70
N GLU A 4 15.21 -38.57 16.73
CA GLU A 4 14.65 -37.98 15.52
C GLU A 4 15.66 -36.98 14.94
N GLU A 5 16.38 -37.44 13.93
CA GLU A 5 17.28 -36.64 13.10
C GLU A 5 16.43 -35.78 12.16
N ILE A 6 16.59 -34.47 12.24
CA ILE A 6 15.89 -33.50 11.40
C ILE A 6 16.52 -33.56 10.01
N ASP A 7 15.77 -33.95 8.97
CA ASP A 7 16.25 -33.92 7.59
C ASP A 7 16.40 -32.46 7.12
N VAL A 8 17.63 -31.95 7.17
CA VAL A 8 17.97 -30.61 6.68
C VAL A 8 18.07 -30.67 5.17
N VAL A 9 16.96 -30.36 4.48
CA VAL A 9 16.95 -30.19 3.04
C VAL A 9 18.01 -29.17 2.64
N THR A 10 19.08 -29.62 2.00
CA THR A 10 20.12 -28.76 1.44
C THR A 10 19.49 -27.86 0.39
N VAL A 11 19.41 -26.55 0.66
CA VAL A 11 19.03 -25.58 -0.37
C VAL A 11 20.25 -25.39 -1.27
N GLU A 12 20.22 -26.00 -2.45
CA GLU A 12 21.19 -25.72 -3.49
C GLU A 12 21.26 -24.21 -3.75
N LYS A 13 22.49 -23.69 -3.75
CA LYS A 13 22.79 -22.30 -4.06
C LYS A 13 22.33 -22.01 -5.49
N ARG A 14 21.15 -21.40 -5.62
CA ARG A 14 20.59 -21.02 -6.92
C ARG A 14 21.60 -20.16 -7.68
N GLN A 15 21.94 -20.63 -8.87
CA GLN A 15 22.69 -19.86 -9.87
C GLN A 15 22.05 -18.47 -10.02
N SER A 16 22.88 -17.43 -10.08
CA SER A 16 22.45 -16.08 -10.41
C SER A 16 21.72 -16.10 -11.77
N LEU A 17 20.40 -15.95 -11.75
CA LEU A 17 19.58 -15.81 -12.96
C LEU A 17 19.75 -14.41 -13.56
N SER A 18 20.97 -14.05 -13.94
CA SER A 18 21.26 -12.82 -14.67
C SER A 18 21.20 -13.07 -16.18
N LEU A 19 20.15 -13.72 -16.69
CA LEU A 19 19.92 -13.85 -18.13
C LEU A 19 18.41 -13.83 -18.40
N ARG A 20 17.76 -12.67 -18.28
CA ARG A 20 16.42 -12.49 -18.87
C ARG A 20 16.53 -11.64 -20.13
N LYS A 21 15.96 -12.16 -21.22
CA LYS A 21 15.95 -11.54 -22.54
C LYS A 21 15.08 -10.27 -22.49
N PRO A 22 15.55 -9.13 -23.02
CA PRO A 22 14.71 -7.94 -23.11
C PRO A 22 13.48 -8.24 -23.97
N VAL A 23 12.32 -7.73 -23.55
CA VAL A 23 11.09 -7.82 -24.34
C VAL A 23 10.96 -6.54 -25.15
N THR A 24 10.83 -6.68 -26.45
CA THR A 24 10.68 -5.55 -27.37
C THR A 24 9.21 -5.31 -27.65
N ILE A 25 8.71 -4.13 -27.28
CA ILE A 25 7.33 -3.71 -27.58
C ILE A 25 7.37 -2.67 -28.70
N THR A 26 6.51 -2.85 -29.70
CA THR A 26 6.30 -1.89 -30.79
C THR A 26 5.02 -1.10 -30.54
N LEU A 27 5.14 0.23 -30.49
CA LEU A 27 4.00 1.12 -30.30
C LEU A 27 3.87 2.07 -31.50
N ARG A 28 2.62 2.28 -31.93
CA ARG A 28 2.22 3.31 -32.88
C ARG A 28 1.59 4.43 -32.07
N ALA A 29 2.17 5.62 -32.11
CA ALA A 29 1.61 6.79 -31.45
C ALA A 29 0.44 7.40 -32.25
N ASP A 30 0.43 7.20 -33.57
CA ASP A 30 -0.56 7.73 -34.50
C ASP A 30 -0.89 6.64 -35.57
N PRO A 31 -2.17 6.43 -35.93
CA PRO A 31 -2.56 5.56 -37.04
C PRO A 31 -1.96 5.94 -38.41
N LEU A 32 -1.59 7.21 -38.66
CA LEU A 32 -1.07 7.69 -39.94
C LEU A 32 0.46 7.72 -40.05
N ASP A 33 1.20 7.56 -38.94
CA ASP A 33 2.68 7.59 -38.94
C ASP A 33 3.26 6.26 -39.48
N PRO A 34 4.08 6.27 -40.55
CA PRO A 34 4.73 5.07 -41.09
C PRO A 34 5.76 4.46 -40.12
N CYS A 35 6.28 5.25 -39.16
CA CYS A 35 7.40 4.84 -38.32
C CYS A 35 6.95 4.09 -37.06
N MET A 36 7.35 2.83 -36.92
CA MET A 36 7.15 2.07 -35.68
C MET A 36 8.29 2.34 -34.69
N LYS A 37 7.96 2.96 -33.55
CA LYS A 37 8.93 3.13 -32.46
C LYS A 37 9.03 1.85 -31.64
N ARG A 38 10.25 1.37 -31.48
CA ARG A 38 10.57 0.06 -30.92
C ARG A 38 11.29 0.24 -29.59
N PHE A 39 10.66 -0.16 -28.51
CA PHE A 39 11.19 0.01 -27.15
C PHE A 39 11.63 -1.34 -26.61
N HIS A 40 12.88 -1.42 -26.15
CA HIS A 40 13.41 -2.59 -25.48
C HIS A 40 13.24 -2.38 -23.99
N ILE A 41 12.32 -3.12 -23.37
CA ILE A 41 12.04 -3.00 -21.95
C ILE A 41 12.55 -4.25 -21.26
N SER A 42 13.54 -4.05 -20.40
CA SER A 42 13.97 -5.07 -19.45
C SER A 42 13.01 -5.04 -18.27
N VAL A 43 12.00 -5.92 -18.29
CA VAL A 43 11.06 -6.05 -17.16
C VAL A 43 11.80 -6.73 -16.00
N HIS A 44 12.32 -5.91 -15.08
CA HIS A 44 12.70 -6.41 -13.77
C HIS A 44 11.41 -6.73 -13.00
N GLN A 45 11.09 -8.01 -12.92
CA GLN A 45 10.18 -8.50 -11.90
C GLN A 45 10.93 -8.39 -10.57
N GLN A 46 11.03 -7.17 -10.03
CA GLN A 46 11.28 -7.01 -8.61
C GLN A 46 10.17 -7.82 -7.95
N GLN A 47 10.55 -8.98 -7.43
CA GLN A 47 9.69 -9.73 -6.53
C GLN A 47 9.56 -8.86 -5.29
N HIS A 48 8.62 -7.92 -5.32
CA HIS A 48 7.98 -7.50 -4.11
C HIS A 48 7.39 -8.78 -3.54
N ASN A 49 8.01 -9.29 -2.48
CA ASN A 49 7.46 -10.34 -1.64
C ASN A 49 6.19 -9.77 -0.97
N TYR A 50 5.15 -9.54 -1.76
CA TYR A 50 3.80 -9.45 -1.24
C TYR A 50 3.44 -10.88 -0.81
N ALA A 51 3.20 -11.08 0.48
CA ALA A 51 2.59 -12.29 1.04
C ALA A 51 1.11 -12.41 0.64
N ALA A 52 0.77 -12.13 -0.62
CA ALA A 52 -0.54 -12.39 -1.17
C ALA A 52 -0.47 -13.76 -1.83
N ARG A 53 -1.18 -14.75 -1.26
CA ARG A 53 -1.43 -16.02 -1.93
C ARG A 53 -2.05 -15.73 -3.30
N SER A 54 -1.58 -16.45 -4.33
CA SER A 54 -2.19 -16.45 -5.66
C SER A 54 -3.70 -16.65 -5.54
N PRO A 55 -4.54 -15.99 -6.36
CA PRO A 55 -5.97 -16.27 -6.33
C PRO A 55 -6.19 -17.74 -6.71
N PRO A 56 -7.01 -18.50 -5.98
CA PRO A 56 -7.34 -19.86 -6.37
C PRO A 56 -8.11 -19.82 -7.71
N ASP A 57 -7.72 -20.69 -8.63
CA ASP A 57 -8.51 -20.99 -9.82
C ASP A 57 -9.87 -21.56 -9.40
N ALA A 58 -10.90 -21.21 -10.16
CA ALA A 58 -12.30 -21.45 -9.84
C ALA A 58 -12.62 -22.93 -9.52
N CYS A 59 -13.48 -23.08 -8.51
CA CYS A 59 -14.04 -24.29 -7.90
C CYS A 59 -14.77 -25.23 -8.91
N PRO A 60 -15.07 -26.50 -8.54
CA PRO A 60 -16.33 -26.73 -7.80
C PRO A 60 -16.34 -27.86 -6.73
N GLN A 61 -16.98 -27.52 -5.59
CA GLN A 61 -17.99 -28.26 -4.78
C GLN A 61 -17.71 -29.70 -4.28
N THR A 62 -17.97 -29.97 -2.98
CA THR A 62 -18.95 -30.97 -2.43
C THR A 62 -18.80 -31.16 -0.88
N GLU A 63 -19.83 -30.72 -0.14
CA GLU A 63 -20.46 -31.25 1.11
C GLU A 63 -19.80 -31.26 2.54
N PRO A 64 -20.60 -31.24 3.65
CA PRO A 64 -20.25 -30.77 5.02
C PRO A 64 -20.42 -31.86 6.15
N PRO A 65 -20.66 -31.57 7.46
CA PRO A 65 -19.68 -31.61 8.59
C PRO A 65 -20.03 -32.57 9.77
N GLN A 66 -19.05 -32.94 10.62
CA GLN A 66 -19.26 -33.56 11.96
C GLN A 66 -18.11 -33.12 12.90
N GLN A 67 -18.31 -32.27 13.92
CA GLN A 67 -18.72 -32.54 15.32
C GLN A 67 -17.92 -33.68 16.00
N ASP A 68 -17.10 -33.35 17.01
CA ASP A 68 -17.36 -33.71 18.42
C ASP A 68 -16.30 -33.14 19.38
N GLU A 69 -16.75 -32.93 20.61
CA GLU A 69 -16.16 -32.21 21.74
C GLU A 69 -15.40 -33.15 22.72
N ASP A 70 -14.98 -32.58 23.87
CA ASP A 70 -14.62 -33.19 25.17
C ASP A 70 -13.11 -33.37 25.57
N GLU A 71 -12.57 -32.34 26.25
CA GLU A 71 -12.15 -32.26 27.70
C GLU A 71 -11.36 -33.43 28.41
N PRO A 72 -10.75 -33.24 29.61
CA PRO A 72 -9.32 -32.99 29.95
C PRO A 72 -8.75 -34.13 30.88
N PRO A 73 -7.88 -33.98 31.94
CA PRO A 73 -7.01 -32.89 32.43
C PRO A 73 -5.61 -33.30 32.96
N SER A 74 -4.90 -32.27 33.46
CA SER A 74 -4.21 -32.22 34.78
C SER A 74 -2.70 -32.50 34.90
N THR A 75 -2.04 -31.50 35.53
CA THR A 75 -0.98 -31.58 36.56
C THR A 75 0.38 -32.15 36.13
N THR A 76 1.54 -31.59 36.42
CA THR A 76 2.01 -30.96 37.67
C THR A 76 3.40 -30.33 37.40
N GLU A 77 3.65 -29.13 37.92
CA GLU A 77 4.99 -28.62 38.29
C GLU A 77 5.52 -29.42 39.53
N PRO A 78 6.82 -29.44 39.92
CA PRO A 78 7.69 -28.24 40.02
C PRO A 78 9.24 -28.42 39.86
N GLU A 79 9.92 -27.26 39.80
CA GLU A 79 11.22 -26.86 40.41
C GLU A 79 12.53 -27.65 40.18
N LEU A 80 13.59 -26.94 39.72
CA LEU A 80 14.94 -26.78 40.35
C LEU A 80 16.02 -26.38 39.31
N ALA A 81 16.77 -25.30 39.61
CA ALA A 81 18.03 -24.90 38.94
C ALA A 81 19.25 -25.52 39.68
N PRO A 82 20.55 -25.16 39.47
CA PRO A 82 21.26 -24.45 38.39
C PRO A 82 22.59 -25.16 37.95
N ALA A 83 23.24 -24.77 36.84
CA ALA A 83 24.70 -24.99 36.66
C ALA A 83 25.34 -24.12 35.56
N ILE A 84 26.49 -23.57 35.92
CA ILE A 84 27.42 -22.65 35.25
C ILE A 84 28.24 -23.36 34.16
N VAL A 85 28.44 -22.77 32.96
CA VAL A 85 29.71 -22.85 32.19
C VAL A 85 29.83 -21.63 31.24
N LEU A 86 30.91 -20.87 31.41
CA LEU A 86 31.45 -19.85 30.48
C LEU A 86 32.32 -20.53 29.40
N PRO A 87 32.53 -19.91 28.22
CA PRO A 87 33.93 -19.71 27.81
C PRO A 87 34.25 -18.31 27.25
N GLU A 88 35.52 -17.97 27.46
CA GLU A 88 36.27 -16.72 27.23
C GLU A 88 36.70 -16.47 25.74
N PRO A 89 37.36 -15.33 25.42
CA PRO A 89 37.28 -14.58 24.16
C PRO A 89 38.44 -14.81 23.18
N GLY A 90 38.20 -14.48 21.91
CA GLY A 90 39.22 -14.39 20.86
C GLY A 90 38.84 -13.39 19.75
N LEU A 91 39.54 -12.26 19.71
CA LEU A 91 39.57 -11.20 18.68
C LEU A 91 40.13 -11.69 17.31
N PRO A 92 40.14 -10.90 16.20
CA PRO A 92 39.53 -9.59 15.91
C PRO A 92 38.66 -9.60 14.63
N LYS A 93 37.62 -8.75 14.62
CA LYS A 93 36.78 -8.48 13.45
C LYS A 93 37.48 -7.50 12.50
N ALA A 94 38.25 -8.01 11.54
CA ALA A 94 38.77 -7.23 10.42
C ALA A 94 37.88 -7.46 9.18
N GLY A 95 37.19 -6.41 8.74
CA GLY A 95 36.42 -6.45 7.50
C GLY A 95 35.23 -5.50 7.38
N SER A 96 35.18 -4.40 8.14
CA SER A 96 34.26 -3.30 7.79
C SER A 96 34.94 -2.37 6.80
N SER A 97 34.66 -2.55 5.51
CA SER A 97 34.96 -1.53 4.49
C SER A 97 34.34 -0.18 4.91
N PRO A 98 35.13 0.89 5.09
CA PRO A 98 34.64 2.17 5.63
C PRO A 98 33.75 2.97 4.67
N GLY A 99 33.46 2.44 3.47
CA GLY A 99 32.63 3.09 2.45
C GLY A 99 31.20 2.54 2.30
N SER A 100 30.87 1.39 2.90
CA SER A 100 29.56 0.75 2.69
C SER A 100 28.43 1.38 3.52
N ASP A 101 28.73 1.79 4.76
CA ASP A 101 27.73 2.34 5.70
C ASP A 101 27.32 3.78 5.31
N SER A 102 28.23 4.56 4.72
CA SER A 102 27.95 5.95 4.29
C SER A 102 26.88 6.02 3.19
N GLU A 103 26.95 5.10 2.22
CA GLU A 103 25.96 5.01 1.13
C GLU A 103 24.57 4.60 1.65
N ASP A 104 24.52 3.74 2.68
CA ASP A 104 23.25 3.36 3.32
C ASP A 104 22.63 4.54 4.09
N VAL A 105 23.44 5.29 4.83
CA VAL A 105 22.99 6.49 5.54
C VAL A 105 22.47 7.56 4.57
N ALA A 106 23.13 7.77 3.42
CA ALA A 106 22.70 8.73 2.41
C ALA A 106 21.34 8.35 1.79
N LYS A 107 21.15 7.07 1.44
CA LYS A 107 19.86 6.54 0.93
C LYS A 107 18.75 6.71 1.96
N ARG A 108 19.01 6.37 3.23
CA ARG A 108 18.04 6.53 4.33
C ARG A 108 17.67 7.99 4.55
N LYS A 109 18.65 8.91 4.51
CA LYS A 109 18.42 10.36 4.59
C LYS A 109 17.54 10.87 3.45
N ASN A 110 17.83 10.46 2.21
CA ASN A 110 17.04 10.85 1.04
C ASN A 110 15.60 10.33 1.13
N HIS A 111 15.42 9.05 1.49
CA HIS A 111 14.11 8.46 1.72
C HIS A 111 13.30 9.23 2.77
N ASN A 112 13.91 9.53 3.93
CA ASN A 112 13.26 10.29 5.00
C ASN A 112 12.90 11.72 4.60
N TYR A 113 13.73 12.36 3.77
CA TYR A 113 13.45 13.67 3.21
C TYR A 113 12.20 13.64 2.32
N LEU A 114 12.15 12.70 1.37
CA LEU A 114 11.02 12.55 0.44
C LEU A 114 9.72 12.24 1.19
N GLU A 115 9.75 11.34 2.17
CA GLU A 115 8.55 11.02 2.95
C GLU A 115 8.11 12.21 3.84
N ARG A 116 9.05 12.99 4.39
CA ARG A 116 8.70 14.24 5.09
C ARG A 116 8.04 15.24 4.15
N LYS A 117 8.57 15.42 2.94
CA LYS A 117 7.98 16.29 1.90
C LYS A 117 6.57 15.83 1.56
N ARG A 118 6.38 14.54 1.25
CA ARG A 118 5.07 13.94 1.00
C ARG A 118 4.07 14.21 2.14
N ARG A 119 4.49 14.03 3.40
CA ARG A 119 3.64 14.34 4.57
C ARG A 119 3.30 15.82 4.68
N ASN A 120 4.23 16.72 4.36
CA ASN A 120 3.96 18.16 4.35
C ASN A 120 2.94 18.53 3.27
N ASP A 121 3.15 18.06 2.04
CA ASP A 121 2.22 18.27 0.92
C ASP A 121 0.82 17.78 1.26
N LEU A 122 0.70 16.59 1.87
CA LEU A 122 -0.58 16.05 2.33
C LEU A 122 -1.23 16.94 3.40
N ARG A 123 -0.47 17.41 4.40
CA ARG A 123 -0.98 18.34 5.42
C ARG A 123 -1.49 19.63 4.79
N SER A 124 -0.75 20.22 3.86
CA SER A 124 -1.15 21.44 3.16
C SER A 124 -2.45 21.25 2.37
N ARG A 125 -2.63 20.10 1.70
CA ARG A 125 -3.89 19.76 1.02
C ARG A 125 -5.07 19.62 2.01
N PHE A 126 -4.86 19.03 3.18
CA PHE A 126 -5.89 18.95 4.22
C PHE A 126 -6.27 20.33 4.78
N LEU A 127 -5.30 21.22 4.98
CA LEU A 127 -5.55 22.59 5.41
C LEU A 127 -6.34 23.37 4.36
N ALA A 128 -5.91 23.31 3.09
CA ALA A 128 -6.63 23.94 2.00
C ALA A 128 -8.07 23.41 1.85
N LEU A 129 -8.29 22.11 2.02
CA LEU A 129 -9.63 21.53 2.01
C LEU A 129 -10.48 22.02 3.18
N ARG A 130 -9.93 22.02 4.41
CA ARG A 130 -10.62 22.54 5.60
C ARG A 130 -11.11 23.97 5.40
N ASP A 131 -10.29 24.82 4.79
CA ASP A 131 -10.60 26.24 4.62
C ASP A 131 -11.77 26.48 3.64
N GLN A 132 -12.08 25.50 2.77
CA GLN A 132 -13.23 25.56 1.87
C GLN A 132 -14.53 25.04 2.49
N VAL A 133 -14.47 24.38 3.65
CA VAL A 133 -15.63 23.79 4.30
C VAL A 133 -16.21 24.78 5.32
N PRO A 134 -17.49 25.17 5.18
CA PRO A 134 -18.15 26.06 6.13
C PRO A 134 -18.04 25.55 7.57
N GLY A 135 -17.69 26.44 8.50
CA GLY A 135 -17.54 26.12 9.92
C GLY A 135 -16.22 25.45 10.33
N LEU A 136 -15.36 25.04 9.38
CA LEU A 136 -14.08 24.39 9.71
C LEU A 136 -12.86 25.33 9.62
N ALA A 137 -12.93 26.43 8.86
CA ALA A 137 -11.81 27.36 8.67
C ALA A 137 -11.30 27.99 9.98
N SER A 138 -12.19 28.22 10.95
CA SER A 138 -11.85 28.77 12.28
C SER A 138 -11.31 27.73 13.27
N CYS A 139 -11.28 26.44 12.90
CA CYS A 139 -10.88 25.34 13.77
C CYS A 139 -9.50 24.78 13.36
N PRO A 140 -8.38 25.36 13.86
CA PRO A 140 -7.04 25.05 13.37
C PRO A 140 -6.61 23.59 13.59
N LYS A 141 -7.14 22.94 14.62
CA LYS A 141 -6.81 21.57 15.03
C LYS A 141 -7.88 20.53 14.63
N THR A 142 -8.67 20.82 13.59
CA THR A 142 -9.71 19.90 13.12
C THR A 142 -9.09 18.55 12.69
N PRO A 143 -9.59 17.41 13.20
CA PRO A 143 -9.11 16.08 12.80
C PRO A 143 -9.31 15.81 11.30
N LYS A 144 -8.39 15.06 10.68
CA LYS A 144 -8.47 14.69 9.25
C LYS A 144 -9.80 14.02 8.89
N VAL A 145 -10.27 13.10 9.74
CA VAL A 145 -11.55 12.40 9.51
C VAL A 145 -12.72 13.38 9.46
N VAL A 146 -12.75 14.37 10.35
CA VAL A 146 -13.79 15.40 10.38
C VAL A 146 -13.74 16.27 9.13
N ILE A 147 -12.54 16.66 8.67
CA ILE A 147 -12.39 17.39 7.41
C ILE A 147 -13.01 16.60 6.25
N LEU A 148 -12.72 15.30 6.15
CA LEU A 148 -13.26 14.44 5.07
C LEU A 148 -14.78 14.28 5.16
N SER A 149 -15.29 13.94 6.34
CA SER A 149 -16.74 13.76 6.56
C SER A 149 -17.52 15.02 6.21
N LYS A 150 -17.11 16.17 6.75
CA LYS A 150 -17.78 17.45 6.49
C LYS A 150 -17.61 17.94 5.05
N SER A 151 -16.48 17.66 4.41
CA SER A 151 -16.30 17.95 2.99
C SER A 151 -17.28 17.17 2.12
N SER A 152 -17.50 15.88 2.44
CA SER A 152 -18.45 15.03 1.71
C SER A 152 -19.88 15.52 1.88
N GLU A 153 -20.29 15.83 3.12
CA GLU A 153 -21.60 16.44 3.42
C GLU A 153 -21.79 17.75 2.64
N TYR A 154 -20.78 18.62 2.66
CA TYR A 154 -20.83 19.90 1.96
C TYR A 154 -20.93 19.71 0.44
N LEU A 155 -20.16 18.79 -0.16
CA LEU A 155 -20.25 18.49 -1.59
C LEU A 155 -21.66 18.03 -1.99
N GLN A 156 -22.31 17.17 -1.19
CA GLN A 156 -23.68 16.74 -1.46
C GLN A 156 -24.68 17.90 -1.38
N SER A 157 -24.50 18.81 -0.43
CA SER A 157 -25.33 20.02 -0.33
C SER A 157 -25.21 20.89 -1.58
N LEU A 158 -23.98 21.13 -2.07
CA LEU A 158 -23.72 21.92 -3.28
C LEU A 158 -24.30 21.27 -4.54
N ILE A 159 -24.22 19.94 -4.66
CA ILE A 159 -24.82 19.20 -5.79
C ILE A 159 -26.34 19.39 -5.79
N THR A 160 -26.97 19.31 -4.62
CA THR A 160 -28.42 19.47 -4.47
C THR A 160 -28.85 20.91 -4.79
N GLU A 161 -28.15 21.90 -4.23
CA GLU A 161 -28.40 23.31 -4.49
C GLU A 161 -28.25 23.63 -5.99
N LYS A 162 -27.18 23.17 -6.64
CA LYS A 162 -26.97 23.34 -8.08
C LYS A 162 -28.13 22.76 -8.91
N ARG A 163 -28.67 21.60 -8.52
CA ARG A 163 -29.82 20.99 -9.21
C ARG A 163 -31.08 21.85 -9.03
N GLN A 164 -31.35 22.33 -7.82
CA GLN A 164 -32.50 23.21 -7.54
C GLN A 164 -32.40 24.53 -8.31
N LEU A 165 -31.23 25.16 -8.31
CA LEU A 165 -30.98 26.40 -9.05
C LEU A 165 -31.20 26.22 -10.55
N ARG A 166 -30.75 25.10 -11.13
CA ARG A 166 -31.04 24.76 -12.54
C ARG A 166 -32.53 24.61 -12.81
N LEU A 167 -33.26 23.89 -11.95
CA LEU A 167 -34.70 23.74 -12.10
C LEU A 167 -35.40 25.11 -12.07
N ARG A 168 -35.08 25.95 -11.08
CA ARG A 168 -35.62 27.30 -10.95
C ARG A 168 -35.29 28.17 -12.16
N GLN A 169 -34.06 28.10 -12.67
CA GLN A 169 -33.65 28.82 -13.88
C GLN A 169 -34.51 28.42 -15.07
N THR A 170 -34.75 27.12 -15.29
CA THR A 170 -35.61 26.66 -16.40
C THR A 170 -37.06 27.13 -16.25
N GLN A 171 -37.61 27.14 -15.04
CA GLN A 171 -38.96 27.63 -14.76
C GLN A 171 -39.07 29.14 -15.06
N LEU A 172 -38.08 29.92 -14.64
CA LEU A 172 -38.03 31.36 -14.90
C LEU A 172 -37.91 31.66 -16.39
N LEU A 173 -37.08 30.92 -17.14
CA LEU A 173 -36.96 31.07 -18.59
C LEU A 173 -38.27 30.77 -19.32
N LYS A 174 -38.99 29.71 -18.92
CA LYS A 174 -40.32 29.40 -19.47
C LYS A 174 -41.31 30.54 -19.20
N ARG A 175 -41.29 31.11 -17.99
CA ARG A 175 -42.17 32.23 -17.62
C ARG A 175 -41.83 33.50 -18.42
N ILE A 176 -40.55 33.80 -18.61
CA ILE A 176 -40.12 34.93 -19.44
C ILE A 176 -40.55 34.73 -20.90
N ALA A 177 -40.38 33.53 -21.46
CA ALA A 177 -40.81 33.23 -22.83
C ALA A 177 -42.32 33.41 -23.00
N HIS A 178 -43.12 32.94 -22.03
CA HIS A 178 -44.57 33.13 -22.04
C HIS A 178 -44.97 34.61 -21.97
N LEU A 179 -44.33 35.39 -21.09
CA LEU A 179 -44.62 36.82 -20.94
C LEU A 179 -44.13 37.69 -22.11
N LYS A 180 -43.12 37.26 -22.86
CA LYS A 180 -42.62 37.95 -24.06
C LYS A 180 -43.36 37.56 -25.35
N GLY A 181 -44.10 36.45 -25.34
CA GLY A 181 -44.92 36.00 -26.47
C GLY A 181 -46.29 36.67 -26.55
N HIS A 182 -46.56 37.63 -25.67
CA HIS A 182 -47.70 38.55 -25.64
C HIS A 182 -47.18 39.97 -25.80
#